data_AF-A0A2S6C515-F1
#
_entry.id   AF-A0A2S6C515-F1
#
_cell.length_a   1.000
_cell.length_b   1.000
_cell.length_c   1.000
_cell.angle_alpha   90.00
_cell.angle_beta   90.00
_cell.angle_gamma   90.00
#
_symmetry.space_group_name_H-M   'P 1'
#
loop_
_entity.id
_entity.type
_entity.pdbx_description
1 polymer ?
#
loop_
_entity_poly.entity_id
_entity_poly.type
_entity_poly.pdbx_seq_one_letter_code
_entity_poly.pdbx_strand_id
1 'polypeptide(L)'
;MPSSLLSHSLRPSLISSDAAQYVCKTCRRNTASYRRTRKMLRVKQDPSFAPSTTEKSEHIIYNPPPSAPNVYHTPPKFLPESDPRRKLHIEAAAAAAADAPQKSTSVLAAIAAQRAASQRKVADLKPIRPIYEKKYHLTQDDVDEIRRLRMEDPKHWSRLRLAEKFNCSQFFVSLCVTAPEVAKEKEAEADVARAKWGRRKTEAREARVERKKLWGQEA
;
A
#
# COMPACT_ATOMS: atom_id res chain seq x y z
N MET A 1 43.23 -43.31 34.84
CA MET A 1 43.99 -42.36 35.68
C MET A 1 44.71 -41.38 34.77
N PRO A 2 44.76 -40.08 35.02
CA PRO A 2 43.69 -39.14 35.37
C PRO A 2 43.60 -37.96 34.36
N SER A 3 42.49 -37.25 34.48
CA SER A 3 42.00 -36.07 33.75
C SER A 3 42.98 -34.88 33.74
N SER A 4 43.13 -34.21 32.58
CA SER A 4 43.67 -32.84 32.55
C SER A 4 42.52 -31.86 32.36
N LEU A 5 42.04 -31.36 33.49
CA LEU A 5 41.12 -30.22 33.57
C LEU A 5 41.96 -28.95 33.39
N LEU A 6 41.77 -28.25 32.26
CA LEU A 6 42.29 -26.90 32.09
C LEU A 6 41.63 -26.00 33.15
N SER A 7 42.44 -25.58 34.12
CA SER A 7 42.08 -24.71 35.21
C SER A 7 41.54 -23.38 34.69
N HIS A 8 40.34 -23.03 35.13
CA HIS A 8 39.80 -21.69 34.96
C HIS A 8 40.76 -20.70 35.61
N SER A 9 41.29 -19.77 34.80
CA SER A 9 42.03 -18.63 35.29
C SER A 9 41.13 -17.84 36.26
N LEU A 10 41.43 -17.95 37.54
CA LEU A 10 40.85 -17.13 38.59
C LEU A 10 41.15 -15.67 38.26
N ARG A 11 40.10 -14.89 37.99
CA ARG A 11 40.22 -13.44 37.90
C ARG A 11 40.73 -12.93 39.24
N PRO A 12 41.76 -12.07 39.27
CA PRO A 12 42.20 -11.47 40.52
C PRO A 12 41.06 -10.61 41.09
N SER A 13 40.64 -10.95 42.31
CA SER A 13 39.73 -10.16 43.14
C SER A 13 40.42 -8.84 43.48
N LEU A 14 40.00 -7.75 42.84
CA LEU A 14 40.36 -6.41 43.25
C LEU A 14 39.55 -6.03 44.49
N ILE A 15 40.00 -6.48 45.66
CA ILE A 15 39.68 -5.83 46.93
C ILE A 15 40.94 -5.07 47.32
N SER A 16 41.11 -3.88 46.76
CA SER A 16 42.05 -2.89 47.29
C SER A 16 41.28 -2.06 48.30
N SER A 17 41.53 -2.31 49.58
CA SER A 17 41.16 -1.41 50.66
C SER A 17 42.09 -0.20 50.60
N ASP A 18 41.69 0.84 49.87
CA ASP A 18 42.31 2.15 50.06
C ASP A 18 41.28 3.26 49.93
N ALA A 19 41.29 4.12 50.95
CA ALA A 19 40.24 5.06 51.27
C ALA A 19 40.46 6.40 50.56
N ALA A 20 40.27 6.48 49.24
CA ALA A 20 40.20 7.76 48.52
C ALA A 20 39.69 7.66 47.07
N GLN A 21 38.71 6.81 46.78
CA GLN A 21 38.02 6.90 45.50
C GLN A 21 36.52 7.02 45.76
N TYR A 22 36.04 8.27 45.67
CA TYR A 22 34.64 8.56 45.41
C TYR A 22 34.29 7.91 44.06
N VAL A 23 34.01 6.60 44.07
CA VAL A 23 33.40 5.92 42.94
C VAL A 23 32.02 6.54 42.87
N CYS A 24 31.87 7.49 41.96
CA CYS A 24 30.63 8.17 41.66
C CYS A 24 29.52 7.13 41.47
N LYS A 25 28.77 6.85 42.55
CA LYS A 25 27.61 5.93 42.54
C LYS A 25 26.47 6.49 41.66
N THR A 26 26.62 7.72 41.19
CA THR A 26 25.78 8.40 40.20
C THR A 26 26.28 8.31 38.76
N CYS A 27 27.33 7.52 38.47
CA CYS A 27 27.45 6.85 37.16
C CYS A 27 26.37 5.77 37.02
N ARG A 28 25.12 6.12 37.36
CA ARG A 28 23.92 5.41 36.94
C ARG A 28 24.09 5.15 35.46
N ARG A 29 23.79 3.93 35.01
CA ARG A 29 23.85 3.56 33.60
C ARG A 29 22.76 4.34 32.84
N ASN A 30 22.99 5.62 32.63
CA ASN A 30 22.15 6.50 31.85
C ASN A 30 22.39 6.17 30.37
N THR A 31 21.32 6.30 29.59
CA THR A 31 21.27 6.16 28.14
C THR A 31 22.06 7.26 27.42
N ALA A 32 22.75 8.13 28.15
CA ALA A 32 23.36 9.36 27.66
C ALA A 32 24.50 9.17 26.66
N SER A 33 25.13 7.98 26.60
CA SER A 33 26.21 7.77 25.63
C SER A 33 25.68 7.28 24.27
N TYR A 34 26.10 7.97 23.21
CA TYR A 34 25.81 7.63 21.81
C TYR A 34 26.05 6.14 21.48
N ARG A 35 27.11 5.54 22.04
CA ARG A 35 27.41 4.11 21.82
C ARG A 35 26.32 3.18 22.37
N ARG A 36 25.71 3.52 23.51
CA ARG A 36 24.64 2.73 24.13
C ARG A 36 23.34 2.86 23.35
N THR A 37 22.96 4.09 22.96
CA THR A 37 21.77 4.31 22.13
C THR A 37 21.90 3.62 20.78
N ARG A 38 23.05 3.74 20.09
CA ARG A 38 23.32 3.04 18.83
C ARG A 38 23.26 1.52 18.96
N LYS A 39 23.75 0.95 20.07
CA LYS A 39 23.67 -0.49 20.32
C LYS A 39 22.23 -0.94 20.59
N MET A 40 21.46 -0.15 21.34
CA MET A 40 20.06 -0.45 21.65
C MET A 40 19.16 -0.34 20.41
N LEU A 41 19.40 0.63 19.53
CA LEU A 41 18.64 0.85 18.29
C LEU A 41 19.21 0.09 17.08
N ARG A 42 20.12 -0.88 17.30
CA ARG A 42 20.74 -1.62 16.20
C ARG A 42 19.74 -2.58 15.56
N VAL A 43 19.36 -2.31 14.32
CA VAL A 43 18.62 -3.23 13.45
C VAL A 43 19.60 -4.19 12.77
N LYS A 44 19.29 -5.49 12.71
CA LYS A 44 20.08 -6.48 11.99
C LYS A 44 19.79 -6.38 10.49
N GLN A 45 20.80 -6.65 9.66
CA GLN A 45 20.60 -6.78 8.22
C GLN A 45 19.73 -8.00 7.88
N ASP A 46 19.13 -7.99 6.69
CA ASP A 46 18.38 -9.14 6.20
C ASP A 46 19.32 -10.35 5.99
N PRO A 47 18.89 -11.59 6.29
CA PRO A 47 19.71 -12.79 6.17
C PRO A 47 20.29 -13.02 4.77
N SER A 48 19.67 -12.50 3.72
CA SER A 48 20.22 -12.54 2.35
C SER A 48 21.57 -11.84 2.19
N PHE A 49 21.90 -10.89 3.08
CA PHE A 49 23.19 -10.17 3.10
C PHE A 49 24.17 -10.75 4.13
N ALA A 50 23.80 -11.82 4.85
CA ALA A 50 24.77 -12.54 5.67
C ALA A 50 25.78 -13.26 4.77
N PRO A 51 27.06 -13.36 5.18
CA PRO A 51 28.06 -14.07 4.39
C PRO A 51 27.60 -15.51 4.10
N SER A 52 27.62 -15.91 2.83
CA SER A 52 27.18 -17.25 2.41
C SER A 52 28.16 -18.31 2.93
N THR A 53 27.67 -19.26 3.71
CA THR A 53 28.49 -20.39 4.17
C THR A 53 28.63 -21.49 3.10
N THR A 54 27.69 -21.56 2.17
CA THR A 54 27.54 -22.66 1.20
C THR A 54 28.27 -22.43 -0.11
N GLU A 55 28.38 -21.18 -0.54
CA GLU A 55 28.88 -20.82 -1.87
C GLU A 55 30.35 -20.42 -1.79
N LYS A 56 31.17 -21.01 -2.66
CA LYS A 56 32.64 -20.83 -2.65
C LYS A 56 33.12 -19.74 -3.61
N SER A 57 32.26 -19.32 -4.54
CA SER A 57 32.54 -18.31 -5.56
C SER A 57 31.54 -17.16 -5.51
N GLU A 58 31.90 -16.06 -6.13
CA GLU A 58 31.03 -14.90 -6.31
C GLU A 58 29.82 -15.27 -7.19
N HIS A 59 28.63 -14.83 -6.78
CA HIS A 59 27.37 -15.09 -7.48
C HIS A 59 26.39 -13.92 -7.26
N ILE A 60 25.37 -13.82 -8.12
CA ILE A 60 24.33 -12.79 -8.05
C ILE A 60 23.09 -13.39 -7.38
N ILE A 61 22.64 -12.79 -6.28
CA ILE A 61 21.44 -13.20 -5.55
C ILE A 61 20.25 -12.36 -6.00
N TYR A 62 19.14 -12.99 -6.38
CA TYR A 62 17.87 -12.31 -6.59
C TYR A 62 17.14 -12.10 -5.26
N ASN A 63 17.08 -10.85 -4.79
CA ASN A 63 16.48 -10.49 -3.50
C ASN A 63 15.37 -9.43 -3.68
N PRO A 64 14.15 -9.82 -4.09
CA PRO A 64 13.06 -8.88 -4.27
C PRO A 64 12.67 -8.27 -2.90
N PRO A 65 12.77 -6.93 -2.73
CA PRO A 65 12.52 -6.31 -1.43
C PRO A 65 11.03 -6.38 -1.05
N PRO A 66 10.68 -6.52 0.23
CA PRO A 66 9.30 -6.51 0.71
C PRO A 66 8.76 -5.07 0.84
N SER A 67 8.93 -4.25 -0.20
CA SER A 67 8.50 -2.85 -0.24
C SER A 67 7.63 -2.60 -1.47
N ALA A 68 6.85 -1.52 -1.44
CA ALA A 68 6.11 -1.08 -2.62
C ALA A 68 7.09 -0.68 -3.76
N PRO A 69 6.78 -0.99 -5.02
CA PRO A 69 7.60 -0.59 -6.15
C PRO A 69 7.55 0.93 -6.34
N ASN A 70 8.67 1.49 -6.80
CA ASN A 70 8.77 2.87 -7.28
C ASN A 70 8.15 3.03 -8.68
N VAL A 71 7.75 4.26 -9.05
CA VAL A 71 7.20 4.66 -10.36
C VAL A 71 8.11 4.24 -11.52
N TYR A 72 9.43 4.27 -11.33
CA TYR A 72 10.40 3.86 -12.38
C TYR A 72 10.40 2.35 -12.67
N HIS A 73 9.80 1.52 -11.82
CA HIS A 73 9.58 0.11 -12.13
C HIS A 73 8.34 -0.05 -13.01
N THR A 74 8.52 0.29 -14.29
CA THR A 74 7.45 0.29 -15.29
C THR A 74 6.99 -1.13 -15.61
N PRO A 75 5.71 -1.49 -15.39
CA PRO A 75 5.19 -2.79 -15.76
C PRO A 75 5.21 -2.98 -17.29
N PRO A 76 5.29 -4.25 -17.78
CA PRO A 76 5.47 -4.55 -19.21
C PRO A 76 4.34 -4.01 -20.09
N LYS A 77 3.14 -3.76 -19.54
CA LYS A 77 2.01 -3.15 -20.25
C LYS A 77 2.27 -1.70 -20.69
N PHE A 78 3.14 -0.99 -19.98
CA PHE A 78 3.52 0.40 -20.29
C PHE A 78 4.83 0.52 -21.06
N LEU A 79 5.52 -0.61 -21.32
CA LEU A 79 6.71 -0.62 -22.16
C LEU A 79 6.31 -0.67 -23.66
N PRO A 80 7.02 0.07 -24.53
CA PRO A 80 6.88 -0.09 -25.98
C PRO A 80 7.15 -1.53 -26.41
N GLU A 81 6.59 -1.93 -27.56
CA GLU A 81 6.79 -3.28 -28.12
C GLU A 81 8.24 -3.55 -28.52
N SER A 82 8.99 -2.52 -28.91
CA SER A 82 10.40 -2.62 -29.28
C SER A 82 11.35 -2.78 -28.08
N ASP A 83 10.89 -2.57 -26.84
CA ASP A 83 11.75 -2.60 -25.66
C ASP A 83 12.08 -4.07 -25.27
N PRO A 84 13.35 -4.48 -25.27
CA PRO A 84 13.75 -5.85 -24.94
C PRO A 84 13.39 -6.25 -23.50
N ARG A 85 13.24 -5.29 -22.58
CA ARG A 85 12.86 -5.55 -21.18
C ARG A 85 11.48 -6.20 -21.08
N ARG A 86 10.61 -5.98 -22.07
CA ARG A 86 9.29 -6.64 -22.11
C ARG A 86 9.42 -8.17 -22.20
N LYS A 87 10.40 -8.69 -22.96
CA LYS A 87 10.70 -10.13 -23.03
C LYS A 87 11.24 -10.65 -21.69
N LEU A 88 12.21 -9.93 -21.12
CA LEU A 88 12.78 -10.27 -19.81
C LEU A 88 11.73 -10.34 -18.69
N HIS A 89 10.75 -9.43 -18.68
CA HIS A 89 9.66 -9.48 -17.70
C HIS A 89 8.76 -10.72 -17.86
N ILE A 90 8.49 -11.14 -19.10
CA ILE A 90 7.69 -12.34 -19.39
C ILE A 90 8.47 -13.59 -18.97
N GLU A 91 9.75 -13.66 -19.33
CA GLU A 91 10.65 -14.74 -18.96
C GLU A 91 10.83 -14.84 -17.45
N ALA A 92 11.04 -13.72 -16.75
CA ALA A 92 11.14 -13.69 -15.30
C ALA A 92 9.84 -14.13 -14.60
N ALA A 93 8.68 -13.72 -15.13
CA ALA A 93 7.39 -14.17 -14.60
C ALA A 93 7.17 -15.68 -14.83
N ALA A 94 7.59 -16.21 -15.99
CA ALA A 94 7.54 -17.64 -16.29
C ALA A 94 8.51 -18.44 -15.41
N ALA A 95 9.74 -17.95 -15.21
CA ALA A 95 10.73 -18.56 -14.33
C ALA A 95 10.25 -18.58 -12.87
N ALA A 96 9.68 -17.48 -12.38
CA ALA A 96 9.11 -17.43 -11.03
C ALA A 96 7.91 -18.39 -10.84
N ALA A 97 7.14 -18.66 -11.91
CA ALA A 97 6.07 -19.65 -11.88
C ALA A 97 6.59 -21.09 -11.94
N ALA A 98 7.67 -21.34 -12.69
CA ALA A 98 8.30 -22.66 -12.83
C ALA A 98 9.12 -23.06 -11.59
N ASP A 99 9.78 -22.10 -10.94
CA ASP A 99 10.62 -22.32 -9.75
C ASP A 99 9.81 -22.30 -8.44
N ALA A 100 8.49 -22.44 -8.52
CA ALA A 100 7.65 -22.75 -7.37
C ALA A 100 8.09 -24.13 -6.83
N PRO A 101 8.66 -24.23 -5.63
CA PRO A 101 9.36 -25.43 -5.21
C PRO A 101 8.38 -26.58 -5.05
N GLN A 102 8.47 -27.55 -5.95
CA GLN A 102 7.61 -28.74 -5.96
C GLN A 102 7.89 -29.66 -4.74
N LYS A 103 9.09 -29.57 -4.13
CA LYS A 103 9.46 -30.21 -2.86
C LYS A 103 10.49 -29.34 -2.13
N SER A 104 10.17 -28.83 -0.95
CA SER A 104 11.03 -27.95 -0.16
C SER A 104 12.17 -28.71 0.51
N THR A 105 13.40 -28.62 -0.01
CA THR A 105 14.60 -29.19 0.64
C THR A 105 15.28 -28.23 1.63
N SER A 106 14.94 -26.93 1.61
CA SER A 106 15.50 -25.93 2.53
C SER A 106 14.44 -24.98 3.12
N VAL A 107 14.68 -24.50 4.34
CA VAL A 107 13.80 -23.56 5.06
C VAL A 107 13.62 -22.26 4.27
N LEU A 108 14.67 -21.79 3.57
CA LEU A 108 14.61 -20.59 2.72
C LEU A 108 13.73 -20.81 1.49
N ALA A 109 13.84 -21.98 0.83
CA ALA A 109 12.97 -22.34 -0.28
C ALA A 109 11.50 -22.42 0.16
N ALA A 110 11.23 -22.95 1.36
CA ALA A 110 9.88 -22.98 1.93
C ALA A 110 9.32 -21.57 2.19
N ILE A 111 10.12 -20.65 2.74
CA ILE A 111 9.71 -19.25 2.95
C ILE A 111 9.47 -18.53 1.61
N ALA A 112 10.32 -18.77 0.62
CA ALA A 112 10.13 -18.22 -0.73
C ALA A 112 8.85 -18.76 -1.40
N ALA A 113 8.59 -20.06 -1.28
CA ALA A 113 7.35 -20.70 -1.75
C ALA A 113 6.12 -20.09 -1.09
N GLN A 114 6.18 -19.90 0.23
CA GLN A 114 5.09 -19.34 1.02
C GLN A 114 4.83 -17.88 0.65
N ARG A 115 5.89 -17.11 0.36
CA ARG A 115 5.77 -15.73 -0.16
C ARG A 115 5.20 -15.69 -1.57
N ALA A 116 5.67 -16.54 -2.49
CA ALA A 116 5.12 -16.64 -3.84
C ALA A 116 3.64 -17.07 -3.82
N ALA A 117 3.29 -18.07 -3.00
CA ALA A 117 1.91 -18.51 -2.79
C ALA A 117 1.03 -17.43 -2.10
N SER A 118 1.62 -16.52 -1.32
CA SER A 118 0.90 -15.41 -0.68
C SER A 118 0.55 -14.27 -1.64
N GLN A 119 1.12 -14.23 -2.85
CA GLN A 119 0.74 -13.26 -3.86
C GLN A 119 -0.65 -13.60 -4.40
N ARG A 120 -1.63 -12.76 -4.06
CA ARG A 120 -3.02 -12.95 -4.50
C ARG A 120 -3.10 -12.79 -6.01
N LYS A 121 -3.66 -13.78 -6.70
CA LYS A 121 -3.94 -13.67 -8.13
C LYS A 121 -5.07 -12.66 -8.33
N VAL A 122 -5.12 -12.02 -9.49
CA VAL A 122 -6.18 -11.03 -9.81
C VAL A 122 -7.58 -11.62 -9.65
N ALA A 123 -7.76 -12.90 -9.99
CA ALA A 123 -9.01 -13.63 -9.81
C ALA A 123 -9.46 -13.78 -8.35
N ASP A 124 -8.52 -13.76 -7.39
CA ASP A 124 -8.81 -13.88 -5.96
C ASP A 124 -9.13 -12.53 -5.31
N LEU A 125 -8.88 -11.41 -6.02
CA LEU A 125 -9.12 -10.06 -5.52
C LEU A 125 -10.61 -9.73 -5.66
N LYS A 126 -11.27 -9.44 -4.54
CA LYS A 126 -12.66 -8.98 -4.54
C LYS A 126 -12.74 -7.57 -5.17
N PRO A 127 -13.58 -7.35 -6.19
CA PRO A 127 -13.81 -6.03 -6.75
C PRO A 127 -14.34 -5.06 -5.69
N ILE A 128 -13.78 -3.84 -5.61
CA ILE A 128 -14.28 -2.78 -4.72
C ILE A 128 -15.69 -2.32 -5.14
N ARG A 129 -15.94 -2.34 -6.45
CA ARG A 129 -17.24 -2.04 -7.07
C ARG A 129 -17.70 -3.25 -7.88
N PRO A 130 -19.00 -3.52 -7.98
CA PRO A 130 -19.51 -4.55 -8.87
C PRO A 130 -19.05 -4.27 -10.31
N ILE A 131 -18.73 -5.33 -11.04
CA ILE A 131 -18.34 -5.25 -12.45
C ILE A 131 -19.59 -4.83 -13.23
N TYR A 132 -19.51 -3.71 -13.94
CA TYR A 132 -20.63 -3.14 -14.70
C TYR A 132 -20.31 -3.16 -16.18
N GLU A 133 -21.17 -3.80 -16.97
CA GLU A 133 -21.10 -3.81 -18.43
C GLU A 133 -21.75 -2.54 -18.99
N LYS A 134 -21.01 -1.83 -19.85
CA LYS A 134 -21.50 -0.60 -20.48
C LYS A 134 -22.52 -0.95 -21.57
N LYS A 135 -23.74 -0.43 -21.44
CA LYS A 135 -24.81 -0.58 -22.44
C LYS A 135 -24.92 0.68 -23.31
N TYR A 136 -25.00 0.49 -24.61
CA TYR A 136 -25.08 1.56 -25.63
C TYR A 136 -26.32 1.36 -26.51
N HIS A 137 -27.49 1.25 -25.88
CA HIS A 137 -28.76 0.94 -26.56
C HIS A 137 -29.61 2.17 -26.91
N LEU A 138 -29.22 3.37 -26.47
CA LEU A 138 -29.99 4.59 -26.71
C LEU A 138 -29.68 5.20 -28.07
N THR A 139 -30.73 5.65 -28.74
CA THR A 139 -30.68 6.35 -30.02
C THR A 139 -30.67 7.86 -29.82
N GLN A 140 -30.47 8.62 -30.90
CA GLN A 140 -30.49 10.08 -30.85
C GLN A 140 -31.88 10.61 -30.43
N ASP A 141 -32.94 9.96 -30.90
CA ASP A 141 -34.33 10.32 -30.57
C ASP A 141 -34.61 10.17 -29.06
N ASP A 142 -34.10 9.09 -28.45
CA ASP A 142 -34.21 8.88 -27.00
C ASP A 142 -33.50 9.99 -26.21
N VAL A 143 -32.33 10.43 -26.70
CA VAL A 143 -31.57 11.52 -26.07
C VAL A 143 -32.36 12.82 -26.17
N ASP A 144 -32.99 13.11 -27.31
CA ASP A 144 -33.81 14.31 -27.50
C ASP A 144 -35.06 14.29 -26.63
N GLU A 145 -35.69 13.12 -26.44
CA GLU A 145 -36.78 12.96 -25.49
C GLU A 145 -36.31 13.17 -24.03
N ILE A 146 -35.14 12.65 -23.64
CA ILE A 146 -34.53 12.93 -22.33
C ILE A 146 -34.33 14.44 -22.14
N ARG A 147 -33.88 15.15 -23.19
CA ARG A 147 -33.67 16.60 -23.09
C ARG A 147 -35.00 17.31 -22.88
N ARG A 148 -35.98 16.98 -23.71
CA ARG A 148 -37.32 17.57 -23.68
C ARG A 148 -37.97 17.41 -22.31
N LEU A 149 -38.07 16.17 -21.80
CA LEU A 149 -38.73 15.90 -20.51
C LEU A 149 -38.06 16.63 -19.34
N ARG A 150 -36.73 16.77 -19.39
CA ARG A 150 -35.97 17.44 -18.32
C ARG A 150 -36.05 18.97 -18.39
N MET A 151 -36.22 19.54 -19.58
CA MET A 151 -36.48 20.98 -19.77
C MET A 151 -37.91 21.36 -19.39
N GLU A 152 -38.87 20.48 -19.66
CA GLU A 152 -40.28 20.69 -19.29
C GLU A 152 -40.43 20.75 -17.76
N ASP A 153 -40.13 19.65 -17.05
CA ASP A 153 -40.33 19.57 -15.60
C ASP A 153 -39.15 18.89 -14.89
N PRO A 154 -38.08 19.62 -14.54
CA PRO A 154 -36.88 19.03 -13.94
C PRO A 154 -37.12 18.46 -12.53
N LYS A 155 -38.18 18.89 -11.84
CA LYS A 155 -38.59 18.36 -10.52
C LYS A 155 -39.27 17.00 -10.64
N HIS A 156 -40.15 16.82 -11.63
CA HIS A 156 -40.83 15.55 -11.88
C HIS A 156 -39.92 14.55 -12.60
N TRP A 157 -39.29 14.99 -13.69
CA TRP A 157 -38.34 14.22 -14.50
C TRP A 157 -36.92 14.32 -13.92
N SER A 158 -36.79 13.78 -12.71
CA SER A 158 -35.50 13.66 -12.04
C SER A 158 -34.54 12.72 -12.80
N ARG A 159 -33.23 12.85 -12.53
CA ARG A 159 -32.21 11.99 -13.14
C ARG A 159 -32.46 10.51 -12.90
N LEU A 160 -32.99 10.18 -11.72
CA LEU A 160 -33.33 8.82 -11.33
C LEU A 160 -34.49 8.28 -12.18
N ARG A 161 -35.57 9.07 -12.32
CA ARG A 161 -36.74 8.66 -13.09
C ARG A 161 -36.46 8.49 -14.58
N LEU A 162 -35.65 9.38 -15.16
CA LEU A 162 -35.21 9.27 -16.56
C LEU A 162 -34.27 8.07 -16.75
N ALA A 163 -33.37 7.82 -15.80
CA ALA A 163 -32.50 6.65 -15.82
C ALA A 163 -33.30 5.33 -15.81
N GLU A 164 -34.38 5.26 -15.03
CA GLU A 164 -35.28 4.11 -15.00
C GLU A 164 -36.08 3.98 -16.30
N LYS A 165 -36.67 5.07 -16.81
CA LYS A 165 -37.46 5.08 -18.06
C LYS A 165 -36.65 4.59 -19.26
N PHE A 166 -35.41 5.07 -19.41
CA PHE A 166 -34.54 4.75 -20.55
C PHE A 166 -33.52 3.63 -20.23
N ASN A 167 -33.63 3.00 -19.06
CA ASN A 167 -32.73 1.96 -18.56
C ASN A 167 -31.23 2.33 -18.74
N CYS A 168 -30.87 3.55 -18.36
CA CYS A 168 -29.53 4.11 -18.54
C CYS A 168 -28.95 4.62 -17.22
N SER A 169 -27.68 5.03 -17.21
CA SER A 169 -27.04 5.54 -15.99
C SER A 169 -27.55 6.95 -15.64
N GLN A 170 -27.80 7.22 -14.36
CA GLN A 170 -28.09 8.59 -13.87
C GLN A 170 -26.98 9.59 -14.21
N PHE A 171 -25.75 9.11 -14.39
CA PHE A 171 -24.63 9.92 -14.85
C PHE A 171 -24.80 10.29 -16.32
N PHE A 172 -25.23 9.36 -17.18
CA PHE A 172 -25.48 9.62 -18.59
C PHE A 172 -26.57 10.67 -18.80
N VAL A 173 -27.66 10.61 -18.04
CA VAL A 173 -28.71 11.66 -18.07
C VAL A 173 -28.14 13.04 -17.70
N SER A 174 -27.23 13.11 -16.73
CA SER A 174 -26.56 14.35 -16.33
C SER A 174 -25.64 14.92 -17.41
N LEU A 175 -25.10 14.07 -18.27
CA LEU A 175 -24.29 14.46 -19.40
C LEU A 175 -25.16 15.02 -20.53
N CYS A 176 -26.35 14.45 -20.74
CA CYS A 176 -27.27 14.87 -21.79
C CYS A 176 -27.87 16.25 -21.52
N VAL A 177 -28.38 16.48 -20.31
CA VAL A 177 -29.01 17.75 -19.90
C VAL A 177 -28.77 18.09 -18.43
N THR A 178 -28.38 19.33 -18.20
CA THR A 178 -28.25 19.94 -16.87
C THR A 178 -29.52 20.74 -16.52
N ALA A 179 -29.83 20.83 -15.23
CA ALA A 179 -30.96 21.61 -14.72
C ALA A 179 -30.43 22.58 -13.65
N PRO A 180 -29.98 23.79 -14.03
CA PRO A 180 -29.24 24.68 -13.15
C PRO A 180 -30.08 25.24 -12.00
N GLU A 181 -31.37 25.49 -12.21
CA GLU A 181 -32.26 26.01 -11.16
C GLU A 181 -32.42 25.01 -10.03
N VAL A 182 -32.75 23.76 -10.36
CA VAL A 182 -32.85 22.67 -9.37
C VAL A 182 -31.49 22.42 -8.71
N ALA A 183 -30.37 22.56 -9.43
CA ALA A 183 -29.04 22.43 -8.84
C ALA A 183 -28.77 23.50 -7.77
N LYS A 184 -29.12 24.77 -8.04
CA LYS A 184 -29.00 25.88 -7.09
C LYS A 184 -29.89 25.69 -5.87
N GLU A 185 -31.14 25.27 -6.07
CA GLU A 185 -32.06 24.93 -4.96
C GLU A 185 -31.44 23.84 -4.06
N LYS A 186 -30.88 22.77 -4.66
CA LYS A 186 -30.23 21.69 -3.90
C LYS A 186 -28.94 22.09 -3.21
N GLU A 187 -28.18 23.02 -3.79
CA GLU A 187 -27.01 23.60 -3.12
C GLU A 187 -27.42 24.44 -1.91
N ALA A 188 -28.45 25.27 -2.05
CA ALA A 188 -28.99 26.05 -0.93
C ALA A 188 -29.54 25.14 0.19
N GLU A 189 -30.25 24.06 -0.15
CA GLU A 189 -30.68 23.04 0.84
C GLU A 189 -29.47 22.42 1.56
N ALA A 190 -28.40 22.10 0.83
CA ALA A 190 -27.17 21.56 1.40
C ALA A 190 -26.47 22.57 2.31
N ASP A 191 -26.49 23.86 1.98
CA ASP A 191 -25.96 24.94 2.82
C ASP A 191 -26.70 25.10 4.12
N VAL A 192 -28.04 25.07 4.07
CA VAL A 192 -28.86 25.06 5.29
C VAL A 192 -28.53 23.83 6.15
N ALA A 193 -28.30 22.68 5.55
CA ALA A 193 -27.87 21.47 6.26
C ALA A 193 -26.44 21.59 6.82
N ARG A 194 -25.52 22.26 6.11
CA ARG A 194 -24.15 22.55 6.55
C ARG A 194 -24.13 23.54 7.72
N ALA A 195 -24.97 24.58 7.68
CA ALA A 195 -25.09 25.58 8.75
C ALA A 195 -25.53 24.95 10.09
N LYS A 196 -26.28 23.86 10.05
CA LYS A 196 -26.69 23.10 11.26
C LYS A 196 -25.57 22.25 11.87
N TRP A 197 -24.39 22.17 11.25
CA TRP A 197 -23.29 21.36 11.79
C TRP A 197 -22.61 22.07 12.96
N GLY A 198 -22.47 21.36 14.09
CA GLY A 198 -21.64 21.83 15.19
C GLY A 198 -20.14 21.74 14.87
N ARG A 199 -19.32 22.49 15.64
CA ARG A 199 -17.86 22.63 15.47
C ARG A 199 -17.13 21.32 15.11
N ARG A 200 -17.28 20.28 15.93
CA ARG A 200 -16.57 18.99 15.74
C ARG A 200 -16.89 18.33 14.39
N LYS A 201 -18.12 18.47 13.90
CA LYS A 201 -18.53 17.89 12.61
C LYS A 201 -17.94 18.67 11.45
N THR A 202 -17.91 20.00 11.56
CA THR A 202 -17.31 20.89 10.56
C THR A 202 -15.81 20.61 10.41
N GLU A 203 -15.07 20.62 11.51
CA GLU A 203 -13.62 20.30 11.53
C GLU A 203 -13.33 18.92 10.93
N ALA A 204 -14.14 17.90 11.27
CA ALA A 204 -13.98 16.55 10.72
C ALA A 204 -14.24 16.48 9.21
N ARG A 205 -15.13 17.32 8.68
CA ARG A 205 -15.46 17.39 7.25
C ARG A 205 -14.39 18.13 6.47
N GLU A 206 -13.88 19.23 7.01
CA GLU A 206 -12.72 19.96 6.47
C GLU A 206 -11.50 19.05 6.41
N ALA A 207 -11.16 18.37 7.50
CA ALA A 207 -10.04 17.42 7.53
C ALA A 207 -10.21 16.28 6.50
N ARG A 208 -11.44 15.83 6.24
CA ARG A 208 -11.69 14.84 5.17
C ARG A 208 -11.44 15.42 3.78
N VAL A 209 -11.82 16.68 3.54
CA VAL A 209 -11.56 17.38 2.28
C VAL A 209 -10.06 17.53 2.08
N GLU A 210 -9.31 17.96 3.09
CA GLU A 210 -7.86 18.07 3.02
C GLU A 210 -7.18 16.72 2.74
N ARG A 211 -7.58 15.64 3.45
CA ARG A 211 -7.09 14.30 3.12
C ARG A 211 -7.36 13.92 1.66
N LYS A 212 -8.54 14.24 1.13
CA LYS A 212 -8.89 13.94 -0.26
C LYS A 212 -8.09 14.79 -1.25
N LYS A 213 -7.75 16.04 -0.93
CA LYS A 213 -6.88 16.89 -1.76
C LYS A 213 -5.46 16.33 -1.83
N LEU A 214 -4.94 15.82 -0.70
CA LEU A 214 -3.62 15.21 -0.62
C LEU A 214 -3.53 13.85 -1.33
N TRP A 215 -4.65 13.16 -1.54
CA TRP A 215 -4.66 11.88 -2.27
C TRP A 215 -4.16 12.08 -3.70
N GLY A 216 -3.05 11.40 -4.04
CA GLY A 216 -2.45 11.41 -5.38
C GLY A 216 -1.49 12.56 -5.66
N GLN A 217 -1.15 13.39 -4.66
CA GLN A 217 -0.09 14.41 -4.79
C GLN A 217 1.31 13.82 -4.57
N GLU A 218 1.43 12.85 -3.66
CA GLU A 218 2.65 12.07 -3.44
C GLU A 218 2.50 10.73 -4.17
N ALA A 219 2.87 10.71 -5.45
CA ALA A 219 3.08 9.51 -6.25
C ALA A 219 4.53 9.46 -6.74
#